data_AF-A0A7C6X185-F1
#
_entry.id   AF-A0A7C6X185-F1
#
_cell.length_a   1.000
_cell.length_b   1.000
_cell.length_c   1.000
_cell.angle_alpha   90.00
_cell.angle_beta   90.00
_cell.angle_gamma   90.00
#
_symmetry.space_group_name_H-M   'P 1'
#
loop_
_entity.id
_entity.type
_entity.pdbx_description
1 polymer ?
#
loop_
_entity_poly.entity_id
_entity_poly.type
_entity_poly.pdbx_seq_one_letter_code
_entity_poly.pdbx_strand_id
1 'polypeptide(L)'
;MALQLAPNMRLHTYCAVLYRRLIEMLLILSFKEVGGTDQIKDSNGNYMHLSQIVKKATSSRDLDLTRNTKQWLPILCLQGHLSAHNPFYIATEADFDADTRLKLRVVISELLQKSKIRS
;
A
#
# COMPACT_ATOMS: atom_id res chain seq x y z
N MET A 1 -29.27 2.86 -20.71
CA MET A 1 -28.97 1.83 -19.69
C MET A 1 -27.67 2.22 -18.99
N ALA A 2 -27.72 3.32 -18.24
CA ALA A 2 -26.57 3.94 -17.61
C ALA A 2 -26.91 4.20 -16.15
N LEU A 3 -25.92 3.97 -15.30
CA LEU A 3 -25.79 4.56 -13.97
C LEU A 3 -26.82 4.16 -12.90
N GLN A 4 -26.73 2.91 -12.46
CA GLN A 4 -26.92 2.62 -11.03
C GLN A 4 -25.81 1.66 -10.56
N LEU A 5 -24.56 2.01 -10.86
CA LEU A 5 -23.42 1.45 -10.11
C LEU A 5 -23.63 1.90 -8.68
N ALA A 6 -24.02 0.98 -7.80
CA ALA A 6 -24.40 1.27 -6.43
C ALA A 6 -23.36 2.19 -5.77
N PRO A 7 -23.76 3.26 -5.06
CA PRO A 7 -22.85 4.23 -4.46
C PRO A 7 -21.73 3.57 -3.62
N ASN A 8 -22.02 2.42 -3.02
CA ASN A 8 -21.08 1.61 -2.25
C ASN A 8 -19.87 1.12 -3.08
N MET A 9 -20.06 0.77 -4.36
CA MET A 9 -18.98 0.23 -5.20
C MET A 9 -17.91 1.30 -5.51
N ARG A 10 -18.33 2.57 -5.60
CA ARG A 10 -17.38 3.70 -5.72
C ARG A 10 -16.63 3.93 -4.41
N LEU A 11 -17.29 3.78 -3.26
CA LEU A 11 -16.64 3.92 -1.94
C LEU A 11 -15.50 2.92 -1.76
N HIS A 12 -15.70 1.64 -2.08
CA HIS A 12 -14.65 0.62 -2.02
C HIS A 12 -13.46 0.97 -2.91
N THR A 13 -13.72 1.47 -4.12
CA THR A 13 -12.66 1.92 -5.05
C THR A 13 -11.87 3.08 -4.44
N TYR A 14 -12.53 4.07 -3.85
CA TYR A 14 -11.85 5.18 -3.17
C TYR A 14 -11.06 4.71 -1.95
N CYS A 15 -11.61 3.80 -1.13
CA CYS A 15 -10.89 3.19 -0.02
C CYS A 15 -9.61 2.50 -0.49
N ALA A 16 -9.65 1.83 -1.65
CA ALA A 16 -8.47 1.17 -2.22
C ALA A 16 -7.38 2.15 -2.67
N VAL A 17 -7.77 3.26 -3.27
CA VAL A 17 -6.86 4.36 -3.60
C VAL A 17 -6.23 4.95 -2.33
N LEU A 18 -7.03 5.15 -1.28
CA LEU A 18 -6.59 5.75 -0.02
C LEU A 18 -5.60 4.86 0.74
N TYR A 19 -5.88 3.56 0.92
CA TYR A 19 -4.92 2.70 1.61
C TYR A 19 -3.62 2.55 0.82
N ARG A 20 -3.65 2.59 -0.52
CA ARG A 20 -2.43 2.55 -1.35
C ARG A 20 -1.54 3.75 -1.02
N ARG A 21 -2.14 4.94 -0.92
CA ARG A 21 -1.42 6.17 -0.57
C ARG A 21 -0.91 6.12 0.87
N LEU A 22 -1.71 5.59 1.80
CA LEU A 22 -1.28 5.38 3.18
C LEU A 22 -0.05 4.47 3.26
N ILE A 23 -0.09 3.31 2.60
CA ILE A 23 1.03 2.35 2.56
C ILE A 23 2.29 3.01 1.98
N GLU A 24 2.16 3.75 0.88
CA GLU A 24 3.28 4.47 0.27
C GLU A 24 3.94 5.45 1.25
N MET A 25 3.13 6.27 1.94
CA MET A 25 3.63 7.22 2.92
C MET A 25 4.30 6.52 4.10
N LEU A 26 3.70 5.45 4.62
CA LEU A 26 4.28 4.69 5.72
C LEU A 26 5.61 4.04 5.32
N LEU A 27 5.72 3.46 4.11
CA LEU A 27 6.98 2.91 3.62
C LEU A 27 8.08 3.97 3.54
N ILE A 28 7.76 5.15 2.98
CA ILE A 28 8.71 6.27 2.92
C ILE A 28 9.16 6.67 4.33
N LEU A 29 8.23 6.77 5.28
CA LEU A 29 8.54 7.13 6.66
C LEU A 29 9.34 6.03 7.38
N SER A 30 9.06 4.75 7.13
CA SER A 30 9.87 3.64 7.65
C SER A 30 11.30 3.69 7.09
N PHE A 31 11.49 3.95 5.80
CA PHE A 31 12.82 4.11 5.21
C PHE A 31 13.56 5.33 5.77
N LYS A 32 12.85 6.43 6.02
CA LYS A 32 13.42 7.61 6.67
C LYS A 32 13.92 7.27 8.08
N GLU A 33 13.15 6.51 8.83
CA GLU A 33 13.48 6.12 10.20
C GLU A 33 14.74 5.24 10.28
N VAL A 34 14.92 4.31 9.35
CA VAL A 34 16.13 3.47 9.29
C VAL A 34 17.30 4.12 8.55
N GLY A 35 17.19 5.39 8.14
CA GLY A 35 18.23 6.09 7.37
C GLY A 35 18.39 5.61 5.92
N GLY A 36 17.47 4.79 5.41
CA GLY A 36 17.53 4.15 4.09
C GLY A 36 16.86 4.94 2.96
N THR A 37 16.65 6.26 3.11
CA THR A 37 15.89 7.07 2.13
C THR A 37 16.50 7.04 0.73
N ASP A 38 17.82 7.00 0.62
CA ASP A 38 18.51 6.99 -0.69
C ASP A 38 18.24 5.71 -1.48
N GLN A 39 17.84 4.62 -0.81
CA GLN A 39 17.50 3.35 -1.47
C GLN A 39 16.18 3.42 -2.27
N ILE A 40 15.35 4.43 -1.98
CA ILE A 40 14.00 4.61 -2.55
C ILE A 40 13.86 5.93 -3.33
N LYS A 41 14.98 6.60 -3.63
CA LYS A 41 15.04 7.75 -4.52
C LYS A 41 15.64 7.37 -5.87
N ASP A 42 15.20 8.05 -6.93
CA ASP A 42 15.80 7.99 -8.25
C ASP A 42 17.05 8.89 -8.34
N SER A 43 17.71 8.89 -9.50
CA SER A 43 18.89 9.72 -9.77
C SER A 43 18.62 11.22 -9.68
N ASN A 44 17.36 11.64 -9.77
CA ASN A 44 16.95 13.04 -9.71
C ASN A 44 16.57 13.46 -8.28
N GLY A 45 16.70 12.54 -7.30
CA GLY A 45 16.35 12.77 -5.90
C GLY A 45 14.87 12.64 -5.58
N ASN A 46 14.03 12.23 -6.54
CA ASN A 46 12.60 12.01 -6.34
C ASN A 46 12.34 10.60 -5.80
N TYR A 47 11.26 10.43 -5.03
CA TYR A 47 10.85 9.09 -4.63
C TYR A 47 10.44 8.25 -5.83
N MET A 48 10.93 7.01 -5.88
CA MET A 48 10.57 6.03 -6.90
C MET A 48 9.06 5.72 -6.85
N HIS A 49 8.52 5.14 -7.93
CA HIS A 49 7.13 4.68 -7.91
C HIS A 49 6.90 3.61 -6.84
N LEU A 50 5.71 3.59 -6.23
CA LEU A 50 5.34 2.63 -5.18
C LEU A 50 5.72 1.18 -5.49
N SER A 51 5.58 0.71 -6.74
CA SER A 51 5.96 -0.65 -7.12
C SER A 51 7.45 -0.94 -6.91
N GLN A 52 8.32 0.05 -7.14
CA GLN A 52 9.75 -0.05 -6.89
C GLN A 52 10.07 0.06 -5.40
N ILE A 53 9.39 0.96 -4.67
CA ILE A 53 9.52 1.09 -3.22
C ILE A 53 9.14 -0.24 -2.53
N VAL A 54 8.03 -0.88 -2.93
CA VAL A 54 7.61 -2.18 -2.42
C VAL A 54 8.68 -3.24 -2.66
N LYS A 55 9.26 -3.31 -3.87
CA LYS A 55 10.36 -4.24 -4.16
C LYS A 55 11.57 -4.01 -3.26
N LYS A 56 11.96 -2.75 -3.05
CA LYS A 56 13.05 -2.41 -2.13
C LYS A 56 12.71 -2.83 -0.71
N ALA A 57 11.50 -2.52 -0.24
CA ALA A 57 11.05 -2.83 1.11
C ALA A 57 11.02 -4.34 1.40
N THR A 58 10.50 -5.15 0.47
CA THR A 58 10.43 -6.61 0.66
C THR A 58 11.79 -7.29 0.65
N SER A 59 12.79 -6.67 0.02
CA SER A 59 14.19 -7.14 0.00
C SER A 59 15.09 -6.49 1.06
N SER A 60 14.60 -5.48 1.78
CA SER A 60 15.41 -4.70 2.73
C SER A 60 15.67 -5.50 4.00
N ARG A 61 16.94 -5.56 4.38
CA ARG A 61 17.37 -6.08 5.69
C ARG A 61 17.19 -5.05 6.80
N ASP A 62 17.31 -3.76 6.47
CA ASP A 62 17.22 -2.66 7.45
C ASP A 62 15.77 -2.47 7.94
N LEU A 63 14.80 -2.54 7.02
CA LEU A 63 13.39 -2.50 7.42
C LEU A 63 12.96 -3.77 8.14
N ASP A 64 13.60 -4.90 7.86
CA ASP A 64 13.31 -6.22 8.43
C ASP A 64 11.81 -6.51 8.54
N LEU A 65 11.11 -6.45 7.39
CA LEU A 65 9.68 -6.72 7.35
C LEU A 65 9.39 -8.20 7.62
N THR A 66 8.31 -8.48 8.34
CA THR A 66 7.84 -9.84 8.60
C THR A 66 7.52 -10.58 7.29
N ARG A 67 7.55 -11.92 7.34
CA ARG A 67 7.21 -12.76 6.18
C ARG A 67 5.83 -12.44 5.62
N ASN A 68 4.84 -12.24 6.51
CA ASN A 68 3.46 -11.93 6.11
C ASN A 68 3.40 -10.59 5.39
N THR A 69 4.01 -9.55 5.94
CA THR A 69 4.05 -8.23 5.28
C THR A 69 4.76 -8.29 3.94
N LYS A 70 5.89 -9.00 3.84
CA LYS A 70 6.59 -9.21 2.57
C LYS A 70 5.70 -9.86 1.50
N GLN A 71 4.87 -10.82 1.90
CA GLN A 71 3.95 -11.52 1.00
C GLN A 71 2.72 -10.70 0.62
N TRP A 72 2.14 -9.94 1.57
CA TRP A 72 0.83 -9.28 1.38
C TRP A 72 0.93 -7.87 0.83
N LEU A 73 2.03 -7.17 1.09
CA LEU A 73 2.26 -5.80 0.62
C LEU A 73 2.11 -5.67 -0.92
N PRO A 74 2.67 -6.57 -1.77
CA PRO A 74 2.48 -6.50 -3.22
C PRO A 74 1.02 -6.70 -3.65
N ILE A 75 0.27 -7.59 -2.97
CA ILE A 75 -1.12 -7.91 -3.27
C ILE A 75 -2.01 -6.69 -3.01
N LEU A 76 -1.86 -6.08 -1.83
CA LEU A 76 -2.60 -4.87 -1.45
C LEU A 76 -2.28 -3.71 -2.41
N CYS A 77 -1.02 -3.51 -2.74
CA CYS A 77 -0.62 -2.45 -3.66
C CYS A 77 -1.16 -2.65 -5.09
N LEU A 78 -1.30 -3.90 -5.54
CA LEU A 78 -1.92 -4.21 -6.84
C LEU A 78 -3.40 -3.82 -6.87
N GLN A 79 -4.17 -4.18 -5.85
CA GLN A 79 -5.59 -3.82 -5.75
C GLN A 79 -5.79 -2.30 -5.73
N GLY A 80 -4.94 -1.58 -4.99
CA GLY A 80 -4.92 -0.12 -5.01
C GLY A 80 -4.51 0.48 -6.36
N HIS A 81 -3.56 -0.15 -7.08
CA HIS A 81 -3.13 0.29 -8.41
C HIS A 81 -4.24 0.15 -9.45
N LEU A 82 -4.94 -0.99 -9.44
CA LEU A 82 -6.11 -1.21 -10.30
C LEU A 82 -7.18 -0.14 -10.01
N SER A 83 -7.48 0.12 -8.75
CA SER A 83 -8.45 1.15 -8.34
C SER A 83 -8.06 2.57 -8.74
N ALA A 84 -6.76 2.88 -8.78
CA ALA A 84 -6.27 4.23 -9.07
C ALA A 84 -6.15 4.53 -10.58
N HIS A 85 -5.83 3.52 -11.40
CA HIS A 85 -5.42 3.74 -12.78
C HIS A 85 -6.26 3.01 -13.82
N ASN A 86 -7.03 1.98 -13.43
CA ASN A 86 -7.89 1.28 -14.36
C ASN A 86 -9.34 1.81 -14.23
N PRO A 87 -9.82 2.64 -15.19
CA PRO A 87 -11.17 3.20 -15.13
C PRO A 87 -12.29 2.16 -15.25
N PHE A 88 -11.95 0.93 -15.66
CA PHE A 88 -12.89 -0.19 -15.77
C PHE A 88 -12.85 -1.10 -14.54
N TYR A 89 -11.89 -0.91 -13.62
CA TYR A 89 -11.86 -1.64 -12.37
C TYR A 89 -12.65 -0.88 -11.31
N ILE A 90 -13.68 -1.53 -10.76
CA ILE A 90 -14.44 -0.99 -9.64
C ILE A 90 -14.35 -2.03 -8.52
N ALA A 91 -13.72 -1.66 -7.41
CA ALA A 91 -13.61 -2.53 -6.27
C ALA A 91 -14.99 -2.80 -5.66
N THR A 92 -15.21 -4.03 -5.24
CA THR A 92 -16.46 -4.52 -4.68
C THR A 92 -16.29 -4.80 -3.18
N GLU A 93 -17.39 -5.07 -2.48
CA GLU A 93 -17.34 -5.47 -1.08
C GLU A 93 -16.54 -6.78 -0.88
N ALA A 94 -16.60 -7.69 -1.84
CA ALA A 94 -15.85 -8.96 -1.82
C ALA A 94 -14.33 -8.74 -1.88
N ASP A 95 -13.87 -7.68 -2.57
CA ASP A 95 -12.45 -7.28 -2.58
C ASP A 95 -11.98 -6.72 -1.22
N PHE A 96 -12.90 -6.50 -0.27
CA PHE A 96 -12.65 -6.01 1.09
C PHE A 96 -13.11 -7.02 2.15
N ASP A 97 -13.06 -8.31 1.84
CA ASP A 97 -13.41 -9.40 2.75
C ASP A 97 -12.59 -9.45 4.05
N ALA A 98 -12.91 -10.42 4.91
CA ALA A 98 -12.24 -10.57 6.20
C ALA A 98 -10.72 -10.78 6.07
N ASP A 99 -10.28 -11.50 5.04
CA ASP A 99 -8.88 -11.78 4.76
C ASP A 99 -8.14 -10.51 4.32
N THR A 100 -8.71 -9.72 3.42
CA THR A 100 -8.14 -8.43 3.00
C THR A 100 -8.02 -7.44 4.16
N ARG A 101 -9.07 -7.37 5.00
CA ARG A 101 -9.04 -6.52 6.21
C ARG A 101 -7.97 -6.96 7.22
N LEU A 102 -7.75 -8.27 7.36
CA LEU A 102 -6.67 -8.80 8.21
C LEU A 102 -5.30 -8.42 7.65
N LYS A 103 -5.07 -8.62 6.34
CA LYS A 103 -3.81 -8.25 5.67
C LYS A 103 -3.51 -6.75 5.82
N LEU A 104 -4.50 -5.90 5.57
CA LEU A 104 -4.37 -4.44 5.75
C LEU A 104 -3.97 -4.11 7.19
N ARG A 105 -4.65 -4.69 8.19
CA ARG A 105 -4.36 -4.45 9.60
C ARG A 105 -2.92 -4.81 9.95
N VAL A 106 -2.47 -6.02 9.60
CA VAL A 106 -1.12 -6.48 9.90
C VAL A 106 -0.06 -5.61 9.22
N VAL A 107 -0.23 -5.33 7.93
CA VAL A 107 0.72 -4.53 7.15
C VAL A 107 0.79 -3.10 7.69
N ILE A 108 -0.36 -2.45 7.91
CA ILE A 108 -0.40 -1.07 8.41
C ILE A 108 0.17 -0.99 9.82
N SER A 109 -0.18 -1.92 10.72
CA SER A 109 0.36 -1.94 12.09
C SER A 109 1.88 -2.09 12.10
N GLU A 110 2.43 -3.00 11.30
CA GLU A 110 3.88 -3.16 11.22
C GLU A 110 4.55 -1.90 10.64
N LEU A 111 4.02 -1.34 9.56
CA LEU A 111 4.61 -0.13 8.95
C LEU A 111 4.52 1.10 9.88
N LEU A 112 3.44 1.25 10.63
CA LEU A 112 3.34 2.27 11.68
C LEU A 112 4.46 2.11 12.71
N GLN A 113 4.67 0.90 13.22
CA GLN A 113 5.75 0.61 14.16
C GLN A 113 7.14 0.92 13.55
N LYS A 114 7.39 0.49 12.31
CA LYS A 114 8.66 0.73 11.60
C LYS A 114 8.90 2.22 11.30
N SER A 115 7.84 3.00 11.11
CA SER A 115 7.90 4.46 10.93
C SER A 115 7.98 5.27 12.23
N LYS A 116 7.88 4.61 13.40
CA LYS A 116 7.79 5.24 14.74
C LYS A 116 6.70 6.33 14.85
N ILE A 117 5.64 6.23 14.05
CA ILE A 117 4.44 7.05 14.21
C ILE A 117 3.62 6.38 15.31
N ARG A 118 3.40 7.09 16.43
CA ARG A 118 2.65 6.57 17.58
C ARG A 118 1.31 5.96 17.13
N SER A 119 1.12 4.68 17.43
CA SER A 119 -0.18 4.00 17.46
C SER A 119 -0.74 3.99 18.87
#